data_AF-A0A1H7VIC6-F1
#
_entry.id   AF-A0A1H7VIC6-F1
#
_cell.length_a   1.000
_cell.length_b   1.000
_cell.length_c   1.000
_cell.angle_alpha   90.00
_cell.angle_beta   90.00
_cell.angle_gamma   90.00
#
_symmetry.space_group_name_H-M   'P 1'
#
loop_
_entity.id
_entity.type
_entity.pdbx_description
1 polymer ?
#
loop_
_entity_poly.entity_id
_entity_poly.type
_entity_poly.pdbx_seq_one_letter_code
_entity_poly.pdbx_strand_id
1 'polypeptide(L)'
;MLKYSTYRSIYENVPVVTEQSSKNWGIYLKSKIASIPLNKLLFTLLIVAIFWTGAYSVFAGGTERPTGEKQVIVQYGDSLWRIASLHKPADMDTRVYLDSIRRMNGLKGPDIQAGEVLSLPVW
;
A
#
# COMPACT_ATOMS: atom_id res chain seq x y z
N MET A 1 -70.58 38.06 -23.09
CA MET A 1 -70.05 36.68 -23.18
C MET A 1 -68.68 36.65 -22.50
N LEU A 2 -68.62 36.21 -21.24
CA LEU A 2 -67.37 36.12 -20.48
C LEU A 2 -66.84 34.69 -20.59
N LYS A 3 -65.59 34.55 -21.06
CA LYS A 3 -64.87 33.28 -21.15
C LYS A 3 -64.35 32.92 -19.75
N TYR A 4 -64.77 31.77 -19.22
CA TYR A 4 -64.26 31.22 -17.97
C TYR A 4 -62.79 30.82 -18.15
N SER A 5 -61.87 31.46 -17.43
CA SER A 5 -60.51 30.95 -17.25
C SER A 5 -60.53 29.95 -16.09
N THR A 6 -60.38 28.66 -16.41
CA THR A 6 -60.23 27.58 -15.44
C THR A 6 -58.95 27.80 -14.63
N TYR A 7 -59.11 28.10 -13.35
CA TYR A 7 -58.00 28.18 -12.40
C TYR A 7 -57.40 26.79 -12.19
N ARG A 8 -56.20 26.53 -12.75
CA ARG A 8 -55.44 25.30 -12.53
C ARG A 8 -54.42 25.59 -11.41
N SER A 9 -54.68 25.04 -10.22
CA SER A 9 -53.79 25.16 -9.07
C SER A 9 -52.40 24.61 -9.40
N ILE A 10 -51.37 25.41 -9.13
CA ILE A 10 -49.95 25.09 -9.36
C ILE A 10 -49.40 24.12 -8.30
N TYR A 11 -50.21 23.77 -7.30
CA TYR A 11 -49.91 22.65 -6.41
C TYR A 11 -50.37 21.36 -7.09
N GLU A 12 -49.60 20.97 -8.10
CA GLU A 12 -49.59 19.60 -8.60
C GLU A 12 -48.90 18.75 -7.54
N ASN A 13 -49.54 17.65 -7.18
CA ASN A 13 -49.25 16.81 -6.03
C ASN A 13 -47.76 16.47 -5.97
N VAL A 14 -47.00 17.14 -5.11
CA VAL A 14 -45.64 16.74 -4.78
C VAL A 14 -45.73 15.33 -4.19
N PRO A 15 -45.13 14.30 -4.82
CA PRO A 15 -45.12 12.98 -4.21
C PRO A 15 -44.36 13.10 -2.90
N VAL A 16 -45.04 12.75 -1.79
CA VAL A 16 -44.40 12.57 -0.49
C VAL A 16 -43.30 11.55 -0.68
N VAL A 17 -42.04 12.00 -0.67
CA VAL A 17 -40.88 11.10 -0.64
C VAL A 17 -40.93 10.40 0.72
N THR A 18 -41.57 9.24 0.75
CA THR A 18 -41.59 8.38 1.92
C THR A 18 -40.17 7.87 2.13
N GLU A 19 -39.56 8.17 3.28
CA GLU A 19 -38.27 7.61 3.73
C GLU A 19 -38.38 6.10 4.06
N GLN A 20 -38.83 5.31 3.09
CA GLN A 20 -39.03 3.86 3.22
C GLN A 20 -38.18 3.08 2.23
N SER A 21 -37.18 3.71 1.61
CA SER A 21 -36.27 3.08 0.65
C SER A 21 -34.93 2.60 1.24
N SER A 22 -34.65 2.85 2.53
CA SER A 22 -33.37 2.46 3.16
C SER A 22 -33.44 1.13 3.93
N LYS A 23 -34.63 0.74 4.45
CA LYS A 23 -34.72 -0.39 5.39
C LYS A 23 -34.89 -1.78 4.75
N ASN A 24 -35.21 -1.85 3.46
CA ASN A 24 -35.52 -3.14 2.83
C ASN A 24 -34.28 -3.92 2.34
N TRP A 25 -33.11 -3.29 2.22
CA TRP A 25 -31.86 -4.00 1.90
C TRP A 25 -31.36 -4.86 3.07
N GLY A 26 -31.62 -4.44 4.31
CA GLY A 26 -31.20 -5.16 5.51
C GLY A 26 -31.96 -6.46 5.77
N ILE A 27 -33.17 -6.63 5.21
CA ILE A 27 -34.03 -7.79 5.49
C ILE A 27 -33.75 -8.95 4.53
N TYR A 28 -33.39 -8.65 3.28
CA TYR A 28 -32.98 -9.68 2.31
C TYR A 28 -31.64 -10.33 2.66
N LEU A 29 -30.73 -9.58 3.29
CA LEU A 29 -29.44 -10.10 3.77
C LEU A 29 -29.58 -10.96 5.03
N LYS A 30 -30.56 -10.67 5.90
CA LYS A 30 -30.74 -11.37 7.18
C LYS A 30 -31.17 -12.84 7.02
N SER A 31 -32.01 -13.16 6.05
CA SER A 31 -32.52 -14.54 5.90
C SER A 31 -31.48 -15.50 5.31
N LYS A 32 -30.61 -15.01 4.41
CA LYS A 32 -29.54 -15.83 3.83
C LYS A 32 -28.34 -16.00 4.77
N ILE A 33 -28.00 -15.01 5.60
CA ILE A 33 -26.87 -15.11 6.54
C ILE A 33 -27.15 -16.06 7.71
N ALA A 34 -28.41 -16.16 8.16
CA ALA A 34 -28.79 -17.03 9.29
C ALA A 34 -28.84 -18.54 8.94
N SER A 35 -28.83 -18.90 7.65
CA SER A 35 -28.95 -20.29 7.18
C SER A 35 -27.64 -20.90 6.70
N ILE A 36 -26.53 -20.16 6.76
CA ILE A 36 -25.22 -20.69 6.38
C ILE A 36 -24.66 -21.48 7.56
N PRO A 37 -24.36 -22.78 7.39
CA PRO A 37 -23.74 -23.55 8.47
C PRO A 37 -22.36 -22.96 8.80
N LEU A 38 -22.06 -22.84 10.10
CA LEU A 38 -20.86 -22.20 10.63
C LEU A 38 -19.56 -22.72 9.96
N ASN A 39 -19.53 -24.02 9.66
CA ASN A 39 -18.40 -24.68 9.01
C ASN A 39 -18.16 -24.14 7.58
N LYS A 40 -19.23 -23.85 6.81
CA LYS A 40 -19.09 -23.29 5.45
C LYS A 40 -18.57 -21.85 5.50
N LEU A 41 -19.01 -21.05 6.48
CA LEU A 41 -18.46 -19.70 6.69
C LEU A 41 -16.96 -19.76 7.01
N LEU A 42 -16.55 -20.69 7.89
CA LEU A 42 -15.15 -20.89 8.26
C LEU A 42 -14.29 -21.24 7.03
N PHE A 43 -14.74 -22.18 6.19
CA PHE A 43 -14.01 -22.54 4.96
C PHE A 43 -13.92 -21.38 3.97
N THR A 44 -15.01 -20.63 3.75
CA THR A 44 -14.98 -19.48 2.84
C THR A 44 -14.05 -18.37 3.31
N LEU A 45 -14.01 -18.11 4.62
CA LEU A 45 -13.12 -17.10 5.20
C LEU A 45 -11.65 -17.52 5.10
N LEU A 46 -11.38 -18.81 5.30
CA LEU A 46 -10.04 -19.38 5.16
C LEU A 46 -9.52 -19.28 3.71
N ILE A 47 -10.38 -19.55 2.71
CA ILE A 47 -10.01 -19.40 1.30
C ILE A 47 -9.72 -17.92 0.97
N VAL A 48 -10.56 -16.99 1.41
CA VAL A 48 -10.34 -15.55 1.19
C VAL A 48 -9.04 -15.05 1.84
N ALA A 49 -8.71 -15.55 3.04
CA ALA A 49 -7.45 -15.22 3.72
C ALA A 49 -6.23 -15.66 2.91
N ILE A 50 -6.23 -16.90 2.38
CA ILE A 50 -5.13 -17.43 1.55
C ILE A 50 -4.97 -16.60 0.27
N PHE A 51 -6.07 -16.20 -0.37
CA PHE A 51 -6.05 -15.34 -1.55
C PHE A 51 -5.49 -13.95 -1.25
N TRP A 52 -5.78 -13.36 -0.09
CA TRP A 52 -5.22 -12.07 0.30
C TRP A 52 -3.73 -12.16 0.64
N THR A 53 -3.27 -13.24 1.26
CA THR A 53 -1.85 -13.41 1.62
C THR A 53 -0.94 -13.57 0.40
N GLY A 54 -1.46 -14.03 -0.75
CA GLY A 54 -0.68 -14.18 -1.99
C GLY A 54 -0.29 -12.86 -2.68
N ALA A 55 -1.04 -11.77 -2.46
CA ALA A 55 -0.80 -10.50 -3.16
C ALA A 55 0.27 -9.61 -2.49
N TYR A 56 0.52 -9.80 -1.19
CA TYR A 56 1.47 -8.98 -0.43
C TYR A 56 2.94 -9.41 -0.62
N SER A 57 3.21 -10.65 -1.02
CA SER A 57 4.59 -11.16 -1.13
C SER A 57 5.30 -10.78 -2.43
N VAL A 58 4.56 -10.38 -3.47
CA VAL A 58 5.13 -10.13 -4.82
C VAL A 58 5.56 -8.68 -5.03
N PHE A 59 5.03 -7.72 -4.25
CA PHE A 59 5.31 -6.29 -4.41
C PHE A 59 6.56 -5.79 -3.64
N ALA A 60 7.30 -6.67 -2.97
CA ALA A 60 8.62 -6.34 -2.40
C ALA A 60 9.78 -6.51 -3.40
N GLY A 61 9.50 -6.69 -4.69
CA GLY A 61 10.48 -6.95 -5.75
C GLY A 61 10.76 -5.78 -6.70
N GLY A 62 10.44 -4.54 -6.30
CA GLY A 62 10.58 -3.33 -7.13
C GLY A 62 11.91 -2.61 -7.04
N THR A 63 12.96 -3.25 -6.55
CA THR A 63 14.32 -2.70 -6.55
C THR A 63 15.26 -3.81 -6.97
N GLU A 64 16.02 -3.56 -8.03
CA GLU A 64 17.15 -4.38 -8.48
C GLU A 64 17.86 -4.97 -7.26
N ARG A 65 17.69 -6.29 -7.08
CA ARG A 65 18.32 -6.98 -5.96
C ARG A 65 19.82 -6.89 -6.20
N PRO A 66 20.62 -6.43 -5.22
CA PRO A 66 22.07 -6.45 -5.38
C PRO A 66 22.51 -7.88 -5.72
N THR A 67 23.21 -8.03 -6.85
CA THR A 67 23.79 -9.27 -7.36
C THR A 67 24.79 -9.87 -6.37
N GLY A 68 25.36 -9.04 -5.48
CA GLY A 68 26.20 -9.50 -4.38
C GLY A 68 26.50 -8.42 -3.34
N GLU A 69 27.31 -8.82 -2.36
CA GLU A 69 27.79 -7.96 -1.27
C GLU A 69 29.32 -7.88 -1.33
N LYS A 70 29.86 -6.67 -1.27
CA LYS A 70 31.31 -6.43 -1.18
C LYS A 70 31.64 -5.82 0.17
N GLN A 71 32.54 -6.44 0.91
CA GLN A 71 33.01 -5.90 2.19
C GLN A 71 34.19 -4.95 1.97
N VAL A 72 34.14 -3.78 2.59
CA VAL A 72 35.19 -2.77 2.57
C VAL A 72 35.51 -2.34 3.99
N ILE A 73 36.79 -2.31 4.33
CA ILE A 73 37.26 -1.81 5.63
C ILE A 73 37.43 -0.30 5.52
N VAL A 74 36.83 0.44 6.45
CA VAL A 74 36.92 1.90 6.53
C VAL A 74 38.31 2.30 6.99
N GLN A 75 38.99 3.17 6.24
CA GLN A 75 40.29 3.71 6.64
C GLN A 75 40.16 5.09 7.31
N TYR A 76 41.20 5.51 8.03
CA TYR A 76 41.24 6.84 8.60
C TYR A 76 41.15 7.92 7.52
N GLY A 77 40.21 8.84 7.68
CA GLY A 77 39.95 9.93 6.72
C GLY A 77 38.97 9.57 5.60
N ASP A 78 38.44 8.34 5.58
CA ASP A 78 37.30 8.01 4.72
C ASP A 78 36.01 8.61 5.24
N SER A 79 35.13 8.96 4.31
CA SER A 79 33.74 9.30 4.58
C SER A 79 32.84 8.32 3.86
N LEU A 80 31.65 8.09 4.40
CA LEU A 80 30.66 7.22 3.78
C LEU A 80 30.34 7.67 2.35
N TRP A 81 30.31 9.00 2.12
CA TRP A 81 30.12 9.58 0.81
C TRP A 81 31.26 9.24 -0.17
N ARG A 82 32.52 9.31 0.28
CA ARG A 82 33.68 8.98 -0.56
C ARG A 82 33.66 7.50 -0.97
N ILE A 83 33.39 6.62 -0.02
CA ILE A 83 33.28 5.17 -0.27
C ILE A 83 32.13 4.89 -1.25
N ALA A 84 30.97 5.51 -1.02
CA ALA A 84 29.80 5.39 -1.88
C ALA A 84 30.08 5.87 -3.31
N SER A 85 30.69 7.05 -3.47
CA SER A 85 31.00 7.61 -4.78
C SER A 85 31.99 6.76 -5.59
N LEU A 86 32.86 6.01 -4.92
CA LEU A 86 33.87 5.16 -5.57
C LEU A 86 33.27 3.81 -6.03
N HIS A 87 32.26 3.31 -5.33
CA HIS A 87 31.71 1.96 -5.55
C HIS A 87 30.32 1.93 -6.19
N LYS A 88 29.68 3.09 -6.40
CA LYS A 88 28.38 3.16 -7.06
C LYS A 88 28.45 2.68 -8.52
N PRO A 89 27.37 2.10 -9.07
CA PRO A 89 27.25 1.87 -10.50
C PRO A 89 27.12 3.20 -11.27
N ALA A 90 27.40 3.16 -12.57
CA ALA A 90 27.42 4.36 -13.43
C ALA A 90 26.06 5.08 -13.45
N ASP A 91 24.97 4.31 -13.50
CA ASP A 91 23.61 4.81 -13.69
C ASP A 91 22.86 5.18 -12.39
N MET A 92 23.50 5.04 -11.23
CA MET A 92 22.89 5.36 -9.93
C MET A 92 23.47 6.64 -9.31
N ASP A 93 22.59 7.45 -8.70
CA ASP A 93 23.00 8.59 -7.85
C ASP A 93 23.67 8.08 -6.57
N THR A 94 24.78 8.71 -6.18
CA THR A 94 25.50 8.46 -4.92
C THR A 94 24.57 8.52 -3.71
N ARG A 95 23.55 9.38 -3.70
CA ARG A 95 22.60 9.50 -2.57
C ARG A 95 21.77 8.23 -2.39
N VAL A 96 21.29 7.67 -3.50
CA VAL A 96 20.52 6.41 -3.49
C VAL A 96 21.42 5.28 -3.00
N TYR A 97 22.67 5.24 -3.49
CA TYR A 97 23.66 4.26 -3.05
C TYR A 97 23.96 4.37 -1.55
N LEU A 98 24.09 5.59 -1.03
CA LEU A 98 24.33 5.86 0.38
C LEU A 98 23.23 5.28 1.27
N ASP A 99 21.97 5.46 0.87
CA ASP A 99 20.83 4.92 1.61
C ASP A 99 20.79 3.39 1.55
N SER A 100 21.17 2.78 0.41
CA SER A 100 21.31 1.33 0.31
C SER A 100 22.38 0.80 1.27
N ILE A 101 23.56 1.43 1.32
CA ILE A 101 24.64 1.06 2.25
C ILE A 101 24.18 1.22 3.70
N ARG A 102 23.51 2.33 4.04
CA ARG A 102 23.02 2.58 5.41
C ARG A 102 22.02 1.52 5.86
N ARG A 103 21.06 1.16 4.98
CA ARG A 103 20.07 0.12 5.26
C ARG A 103 20.71 -1.24 5.44
N MET A 104 21.70 -1.58 4.60
CA MET A 104 22.42 -2.85 4.66
C MET A 104 23.26 -3.00 5.93
N ASN A 105 23.90 -1.92 6.39
CA ASN A 105 24.77 -1.94 7.58
C ASN A 105 24.09 -1.47 8.88
N GLY A 106 22.80 -1.11 8.84
CA GLY A 106 22.07 -0.61 10.01
C GLY A 106 22.56 0.75 10.54
N LEU A 107 23.19 1.56 9.68
CA LEU A 107 23.77 2.85 10.07
C LEU A 107 22.68 3.90 10.29
N LYS A 108 22.67 4.53 11.47
CA LYS A 108 21.70 5.58 11.82
C LYS A 108 22.02 6.92 11.14
N GLY A 109 23.28 7.17 10.81
CA GLY A 109 23.75 8.42 10.21
C GLY A 109 24.86 8.21 9.18
N PRO A 110 25.51 9.31 8.75
CA PRO A 110 26.66 9.27 7.85
C PRO A 110 27.99 8.97 8.57
N ASP A 111 27.98 8.95 9.91
CA ASP A 111 29.16 8.72 10.72
C ASP A 111 29.60 7.27 10.63
N ILE A 112 30.87 7.07 10.27
CA ILE A 112 31.54 5.77 10.18
C ILE A 112 32.86 5.86 10.93
N GLN A 113 33.31 4.74 11.50
CA GLN A 113 34.56 4.70 12.25
C GLN A 113 35.63 3.93 11.49
N ALA A 114 36.89 4.37 11.62
CA ALA A 114 38.01 3.64 11.02
C ALA A 114 38.12 2.24 11.66
N GLY A 115 38.37 1.24 10.81
CA GLY A 115 38.39 -0.18 11.20
C GLY A 115 37.03 -0.89 11.14
N GLU A 116 35.93 -0.16 10.89
CA GLU A 116 34.62 -0.75 10.64
C GLU A 116 34.60 -1.47 9.28
N VAL A 117 33.86 -2.59 9.22
CA VAL A 117 33.64 -3.34 7.98
C VAL A 117 32.27 -2.97 7.44
N LEU A 118 32.24 -2.34 6.27
CA LEU A 118 31.00 -1.97 5.58
C LEU A 118 30.69 -2.97 4.47
N SER A 119 29.48 -3.52 4.49
CA SER A 119 28.90 -4.29 3.38
C SER A 119 28.30 -3.34 2.35
N LEU A 120 28.82 -3.38 1.13
CA LEU A 120 28.37 -2.55 0.03
C LEU A 120 27.53 -3.40 -0.95
N PRO A 121 26.36 -2.92 -1.39
CA PRO A 121 25.61 -3.59 -2.44
C PRO A 121 26.34 -3.48 -3.78
N VAL A 122 26.38 -4.59 -4.52
CA VAL A 122 26.88 -4.67 -5.89
C VAL A 122 25.70 -5.03 -6.79
N TRP A 123 25.52 -4.31 -7.90
CA TRP A 123 24.52 -4.63 -8.93
C TRP A 123 25.20 -5.20 -10.16
#